data_AF-A0A938V6F4-F1
#
_entry.id   AF-A0A938V6F4-F1
#
_cell.length_a   1.000
_cell.length_b   1.000
_cell.length_c   1.000
_cell.angle_alpha   90.00
_cell.angle_beta   90.00
_cell.angle_gamma   90.00
#
_symmetry.space_group_name_H-M   'P 1'
#
loop_
_entity.id
_entity.type
_entity.pdbx_description
1 polymer ?
#
loop_
_entity_poly.entity_id
_entity_poly.type
_entity_poly.pdbx_seq_one_letter_code
_entity_poly.pdbx_strand_id
1 'polypeptide(L)'
;MPDELAATALKSLSTLVRALATEYGLTPGESLPTGRLVLPLSVDPELFRSKEQTREAAAQLVDEARRRVREGMEAIASFRLGRVYCFQCRSADCIHSAPGTPAQVFAGFSATGKPTFKELANLCLERGDERVDRIYADVPEVVAIAQEGDDLKGEL
;
A
#
# COMPACT_ATOMS: atom_id res chain seq x y z
N MET A 1 -6.63 34.69 0.88
CA MET A 1 -7.72 34.09 1.69
C MET A 1 -7.21 32.82 2.38
N PRO A 2 -7.76 32.37 3.52
CA PRO A 2 -7.26 31.19 4.26
C PRO A 2 -7.14 29.92 3.39
N ASP A 3 -8.07 29.70 2.47
CA ASP A 3 -8.09 28.53 1.60
C ASP A 3 -6.89 28.48 0.63
N GLU A 4 -6.44 29.63 0.13
CA GLU A 4 -5.27 29.72 -0.76
C GLU A 4 -3.97 29.38 -0.03
N LEU A 5 -3.88 29.75 1.26
CA LEU A 5 -2.75 29.41 2.11
C LEU A 5 -2.71 27.89 2.38
N ALA A 6 -3.87 27.30 2.68
CA ALA A 6 -4.00 25.86 2.88
C ALA A 6 -3.63 25.08 1.60
N ALA A 7 -4.11 25.50 0.43
CA ALA A 7 -3.77 24.88 -0.84
C ALA A 7 -2.26 24.95 -1.14
N THR A 8 -1.63 26.10 -0.85
CA THR A 8 -0.18 26.30 -1.02
C THR A 8 0.63 25.39 -0.09
N ALA A 9 0.22 25.27 1.18
CA ALA A 9 0.85 24.39 2.15
C ALA A 9 0.77 22.92 1.73
N LEU A 10 -0.41 22.45 1.30
CA LEU A 10 -0.61 21.09 0.81
C LEU A 10 0.23 20.79 -0.43
N LYS A 11 0.30 21.73 -1.38
CA LYS A 11 1.13 21.60 -2.59
C LYS A 11 2.62 21.49 -2.22
N SER A 12 3.07 22.27 -1.24
CA SER A 12 4.46 22.27 -0.78
C SER A 12 4.81 20.95 -0.08
N LEU A 13 3.93 20.44 0.78
CA LEU A 13 4.07 19.12 1.42
C LEU A 13 4.07 17.99 0.39
N SER A 14 3.17 18.03 -0.60
CA SER A 14 3.15 17.04 -1.69
C SER A 14 4.46 17.04 -2.48
N THR A 15 5.02 18.23 -2.73
CA THR A 15 6.29 18.39 -3.45
C THR A 15 7.45 17.83 -2.63
N LEU A 16 7.50 18.10 -1.32
CA LEU A 16 8.49 17.53 -0.40
C LEU A 16 8.44 16.00 -0.40
N VAL A 17 7.25 15.42 -0.23
CA VAL A 17 7.06 13.97 -0.20
C VAL A 17 7.49 13.33 -1.53
N ARG A 18 7.18 13.95 -2.67
CA ARG A 18 7.62 13.46 -3.99
C ARG A 18 9.14 13.50 -4.15
N ALA A 19 9.79 14.60 -3.72
CA ALA A 19 11.24 14.71 -3.78
C ALA A 19 11.93 13.59 -2.98
N LEU A 20 11.44 13.34 -1.75
CA LEU A 20 11.93 12.24 -0.92
C LEU A 20 11.66 10.87 -1.56
N ALA A 21 10.48 10.65 -2.14
CA ALA A 21 10.16 9.38 -2.79
C ALA A 21 11.08 9.06 -3.97
N THR A 22 11.50 10.07 -4.72
CA THR A 22 12.48 9.92 -5.80
C THR A 22 13.88 9.53 -5.28
N GLU A 23 14.28 9.98 -4.08
CA GLU A 23 15.49 9.48 -3.41
C GLU A 23 15.43 7.96 -3.14
N TYR A 24 14.22 7.41 -2.96
CA TYR A 24 13.95 5.98 -2.79
C TYR A 24 13.60 5.25 -4.10
N GLY A 25 13.80 5.89 -5.26
CA GLY A 25 13.65 5.26 -6.58
C GLY A 25 12.26 5.37 -7.22
N LEU A 26 11.33 6.16 -6.66
CA LEU A 26 10.06 6.45 -7.31
C LEU A 26 10.27 7.37 -8.52
N THR A 27 9.85 6.95 -9.71
CA THR A 27 10.03 7.74 -10.93
C THR A 27 8.96 8.85 -11.07
N PRO A 28 9.25 9.94 -11.81
CA PRO A 28 8.27 10.98 -12.05
C PRO A 28 7.02 10.45 -12.75
N GLY A 29 5.85 10.62 -12.13
CA GLY A 29 4.55 10.16 -12.65
C GLY A 29 4.03 8.90 -11.98
N GLU A 30 4.87 8.14 -11.26
CA GLU A 30 4.40 7.04 -10.43
C GLU A 30 3.66 7.55 -9.19
N SER A 31 2.67 6.77 -8.76
CA SER A 31 1.93 7.03 -7.54
C SER A 31 2.65 6.42 -6.35
N LEU A 32 2.56 7.08 -5.19
CA LEU A 32 2.94 6.45 -3.95
C LEU A 32 2.09 5.20 -3.72
N PRO A 33 2.63 4.18 -3.06
CA PRO A 33 2.10 2.82 -3.16
C PRO A 33 0.88 2.63 -2.26
N THR A 34 0.89 3.33 -1.13
CA THR A 34 -0.24 3.41 -0.22
C THR A 34 -1.33 4.35 -0.72
N GLY A 35 -1.11 5.08 -1.83
CA GLY A 35 -2.00 6.13 -2.37
C GLY A 35 -2.15 7.36 -1.47
N ARG A 36 -1.92 7.21 -0.16
CA ARG A 36 -2.01 8.22 0.90
C ARG A 36 -0.84 8.03 1.86
N LEU A 37 -0.22 9.15 2.22
CA LEU A 37 0.79 9.20 3.27
C LEU A 37 0.27 10.12 4.38
N VAL A 38 0.26 9.64 5.62
CA VAL A 38 -0.24 10.38 6.77
C VAL A 38 0.94 10.94 7.55
N LEU A 39 1.04 12.27 7.60
CA LEU A 39 2.03 13.00 8.39
C LEU A 39 1.37 13.57 9.64
N PRO A 40 1.85 13.25 10.85
CA PRO A 40 1.44 13.98 12.05
C PRO A 40 2.09 15.37 12.01
N LEU A 41 1.28 16.42 11.84
CA LEU A 41 1.74 17.81 11.83
C LEU A 41 1.34 18.50 13.12
N SER A 42 2.30 19.12 13.80
CA SER A 42 2.06 20.07 14.89
C SER A 42 2.41 21.46 14.40
N VAL A 43 1.45 22.38 14.43
CA VAL A 43 1.66 23.78 14.05
C VAL A 43 1.60 24.61 15.31
N ASP A 44 2.75 25.15 15.71
CA ASP A 44 2.84 26.13 16.78
C ASP A 44 3.22 27.49 16.14
N PRO A 45 2.31 28.48 16.17
CA PRO A 45 2.56 29.82 15.62
C PRO A 45 3.79 30.51 16.20
N GLU A 46 4.19 30.12 17.42
CA GLU A 46 5.31 30.71 18.14
C GLU A 46 6.67 30.19 17.63
N LEU A 47 6.71 29.00 16.99
CA LEU A 47 7.94 28.38 16.45
C LEU A 47 8.57 29.17 15.29
N PHE A 48 7.80 30.05 14.65
CA PHE A 48 8.27 30.84 13.51
C PHE A 48 8.87 32.20 13.91
N ARG A 49 9.04 32.45 15.22
CA ARG A 49 9.61 33.70 15.73
C ARG A 49 11.12 33.80 15.57
N SER A 50 11.82 32.66 15.42
CA SER A 50 13.25 32.62 15.13
C SER A 50 13.56 31.74 13.92
N LYS A 51 14.60 32.12 13.17
CA LYS A 51 15.10 31.34 12.03
C LYS A 51 15.61 29.96 12.45
N GLU A 52 16.14 29.85 13.67
CA GLU A 52 16.70 28.61 14.20
C GLU A 52 15.60 27.60 14.54
N GLN A 53 14.56 28.03 15.25
CA GLN A 53 13.38 27.19 15.56
C GLN A 53 12.65 26.75 14.29
N THR A 54 12.51 27.66 13.31
CA THR A 54 11.92 27.32 12.01
C THR A 54 12.73 26.24 11.30
N ARG A 55 14.06 26.33 11.35
CA ARG A 55 14.95 25.36 10.71
C ARG A 55 14.89 23.99 11.40
N GLU A 56 14.83 23.97 12.73
CA GLU A 56 14.69 22.75 13.51
C GLU A 56 13.36 22.05 13.22
N ALA A 57 12.25 22.78 13.28
CA ALA A 57 10.93 22.24 12.96
C ALA A 57 10.85 21.70 11.51
N ALA A 58 11.46 22.42 10.56
CA ALA A 58 11.56 21.95 9.18
C ALA A 58 12.38 20.66 9.05
N ALA A 59 13.50 20.53 9.78
CA ALA A 59 14.30 19.31 9.80
C ALA A 59 13.51 18.11 10.36
N GLN A 60 12.79 18.31 11.46
CA GLN A 60 11.93 17.28 12.06
C GLN A 60 10.83 16.82 11.09
N LEU A 61 10.20 17.76 10.38
CA LEU A 61 9.20 17.44 9.35
C LEU A 61 9.81 16.61 8.21
N VAL A 62 11.01 16.98 7.74
CA VAL A 62 11.71 16.24 6.69
C VAL A 62 12.04 14.82 7.16
N ASP A 63 12.52 14.65 8.39
CA ASP A 63 12.88 13.34 8.93
C ASP A 63 11.65 12.44 9.12
N GLU A 64 10.54 12.97 9.64
CA GLU A 64 9.28 12.24 9.74
C GLU A 64 8.73 11.87 8.35
N ALA A 65 8.73 12.81 7.40
CA ALA A 65 8.29 12.53 6.04
C ALA A 65 9.17 11.46 5.38
N ARG A 66 10.49 11.53 5.55
CA ARG A 66 11.43 10.54 5.03
C ARG A 66 11.18 9.17 5.63
N ARG A 67 10.94 9.09 6.95
CA ARG A 67 10.62 7.84 7.63
C ARG A 67 9.36 7.21 7.05
N ARG A 68 8.27 7.98 6.88
CA ARG A 68 7.01 7.50 6.31
C ARG A 68 7.12 7.08 4.85
N VAL A 69 7.86 7.84 4.05
CA VAL A 69 8.13 7.48 2.65
C VAL A 69 8.88 6.16 2.59
N ARG A 70 9.95 6.01 3.39
CA ARG A 70 10.71 4.76 3.46
C ARG A 70 9.82 3.57 3.83
N GLU A 71 9.03 3.69 4.89
CA GLU A 71 8.08 2.64 5.31
C GLU A 71 7.12 2.25 4.19
N GLY A 72 6.58 3.24 3.46
CA GLY A 72 5.70 3.00 2.32
C GLY A 72 6.41 2.34 1.13
N MET A 73 7.67 2.69 0.86
CA MET A 73 8.47 2.12 -0.23
C MET A 73 8.95 0.70 0.10
N GLU A 74 9.35 0.45 1.34
CA GLU A 74 9.73 -0.89 1.83
C GLU A 74 8.56 -1.88 1.75
N ALA A 75 7.33 -1.41 1.95
CA ALA A 75 6.13 -2.21 1.73
C ALA A 75 5.99 -2.69 0.26
N ILE A 76 6.43 -1.92 -0.75
CA ILE A 76 6.48 -2.39 -2.15
C ILE A 76 7.71 -3.22 -2.44
N ALA A 77 8.88 -2.86 -1.90
CA ALA A 77 10.09 -3.65 -2.13
C ALA A 77 9.90 -5.10 -1.66
N SER A 78 9.00 -5.29 -0.68
CA SER A 78 8.51 -6.58 -0.19
C SER A 78 7.43 -7.23 -1.07
N PHE A 79 6.78 -6.48 -1.96
CA PHE A 79 5.81 -6.99 -2.93
C PHE A 79 6.54 -7.79 -4.01
N ARG A 80 6.29 -9.09 -4.01
CA ARG A 80 6.81 -10.04 -5.00
C ARG A 80 5.62 -10.46 -5.87
N LEU A 81 5.70 -10.23 -7.18
CA LEU A 81 4.64 -10.65 -8.10
C LEU A 81 4.35 -12.15 -7.93
N GLY A 82 3.06 -12.49 -7.81
CA GLY A 82 2.61 -13.87 -7.60
C GLY A 82 2.86 -14.40 -6.18
N ARG A 83 3.28 -13.55 -5.23
CA ARG A 83 3.57 -13.94 -3.85
C ARG A 83 2.88 -13.04 -2.82
N VAL A 84 2.51 -13.64 -1.71
CA VAL A 84 1.91 -12.99 -0.54
C VAL A 84 2.81 -13.17 0.67
N TYR A 85 2.97 -12.11 1.47
CA TYR A 85 3.78 -12.17 2.68
C TYR A 85 3.17 -13.19 3.66
N CYS A 86 3.98 -14.15 4.13
CA CYS A 86 3.55 -15.11 5.12
C CYS A 86 3.87 -14.57 6.52
N PHE A 87 2.84 -14.23 7.30
CA PHE A 87 3.02 -13.72 8.66
C PHE A 87 3.59 -14.78 9.60
N GLN A 88 3.29 -16.07 9.36
CA GLN A 88 3.87 -17.15 10.16
C GLN A 88 5.39 -17.29 9.95
N CYS A 89 5.86 -17.24 8.70
CA CYS A 89 7.28 -17.37 8.37
C CYS A 89 8.03 -16.03 8.36
N ARG A 90 7.31 -14.92 8.46
CA ARG A 90 7.81 -13.54 8.36
C ARG A 90 8.61 -13.30 7.08
N SER A 91 8.14 -13.83 5.96
CA SER A 91 8.83 -13.75 4.67
C SER A 91 7.84 -13.87 3.50
N ALA A 92 8.17 -13.24 2.37
CA ALA A 92 7.50 -13.44 1.09
C ALA A 92 8.18 -14.52 0.22
N ASP A 93 9.30 -15.08 0.68
CA ASP A 93 10.13 -16.04 -0.08
C ASP A 93 9.88 -17.51 0.31
N CYS A 94 9.00 -17.75 1.29
CA CYS A 94 8.70 -19.12 1.73
C CYS A 94 7.74 -19.85 0.76
N ILE A 95 7.61 -21.17 0.92
CA ILE A 95 6.73 -22.00 0.08
C ILE A 95 5.25 -21.61 0.23
N HIS A 96 4.83 -21.15 1.41
CA HIS A 96 3.45 -20.71 1.66
C HIS A 96 3.13 -19.36 1.04
N SER A 97 4.13 -18.65 0.51
CA SER A 97 3.93 -17.34 -0.07
C SER A 97 3.45 -17.40 -1.51
N ALA A 98 3.48 -18.56 -2.17
CA ALA A 98 3.07 -18.73 -3.55
C ALA A 98 1.88 -19.70 -3.67
N PRO A 99 0.99 -19.52 -4.67
CA PRO A 99 -0.03 -20.51 -4.98
C PRO A 99 0.63 -21.83 -5.43
N GLY A 100 -0.06 -22.94 -5.22
CA GLY A 100 0.40 -24.26 -5.66
C GLY A 100 0.24 -24.48 -7.17
N THR A 101 -0.72 -23.79 -7.79
CA THR A 101 -1.01 -23.89 -9.23
C THR A 101 -1.21 -22.49 -9.84
N PRO A 102 -1.06 -22.32 -11.17
CA PRO A 102 -1.34 -21.04 -11.83
C PRO A 102 -2.80 -20.58 -11.75
N ALA A 103 -3.75 -21.48 -11.47
CA ALA A 103 -5.17 -21.18 -11.37
C ALA A 103 -5.60 -20.78 -9.94
N GLN A 104 -4.71 -20.95 -8.97
CA GLN A 104 -4.90 -20.53 -7.60
C GLN A 104 -4.55 -19.06 -7.39
N VAL A 105 -5.44 -18.37 -6.69
CA VAL A 105 -5.30 -16.97 -6.27
C VAL A 105 -5.37 -16.87 -4.76
N PHE A 106 -4.84 -15.78 -4.21
CA PHE A 106 -4.89 -15.51 -2.78
C PHE A 106 -6.35 -15.39 -2.31
N ALA A 107 -6.65 -16.01 -1.16
CA ALA A 107 -8.01 -16.11 -0.61
C ALA A 107 -8.07 -15.68 0.87
N GLY A 108 -7.07 -14.94 1.36
CA GLY A 108 -6.98 -14.51 2.76
C GLY A 108 -5.97 -15.32 3.57
N PHE A 109 -5.97 -15.14 4.88
CA PHE A 109 -5.04 -15.77 5.82
C PHE A 109 -5.72 -16.81 6.70
N SER A 110 -5.00 -17.90 7.00
CA SER A 110 -5.37 -18.81 8.08
C SER A 110 -5.25 -18.13 9.45
N ALA A 111 -5.83 -18.75 10.48
CA ALA A 111 -5.68 -18.29 11.87
C ALA A 111 -4.21 -18.22 12.35
N THR A 112 -3.30 -18.95 11.71
CA THR A 112 -1.86 -18.91 12.02
C THR A 112 -1.09 -17.85 11.23
N GLY A 113 -1.77 -17.08 10.37
CA GLY A 113 -1.15 -16.07 9.51
C GLY A 113 -0.46 -16.63 8.26
N LYS A 114 -0.80 -17.86 7.83
CA LYS A 114 -0.36 -18.36 6.51
C LYS A 114 -1.29 -17.84 5.42
N PRO A 115 -0.78 -17.44 4.26
CA PRO A 115 -1.62 -17.19 3.10
C PRO A 115 -2.37 -18.47 2.72
N THR A 116 -3.64 -18.32 2.38
CA THR A 116 -4.48 -19.37 1.81
C THR A 116 -4.72 -19.05 0.35
N PHE A 117 -4.80 -20.08 -0.48
CA PHE A 117 -5.02 -19.96 -1.90
C PHE A 117 -6.17 -20.86 -2.32
N LYS A 118 -6.99 -20.37 -3.24
CA LYS A 118 -8.13 -21.10 -3.83
C LYS A 118 -8.11 -20.92 -5.34
N GLU A 119 -8.67 -21.88 -6.05
CA GLU A 119 -8.94 -21.72 -7.49
C GLU A 119 -9.80 -20.47 -7.71
N LEU A 120 -9.42 -19.62 -8.68
CA LEU A 120 -10.10 -18.35 -8.93
C LEU A 120 -11.60 -18.51 -9.12
N ALA A 121 -12.02 -19.52 -9.89
CA ALA A 121 -13.43 -19.79 -10.12
C ALA A 121 -14.19 -20.14 -8.83
N ASN A 122 -13.58 -20.91 -7.93
CA ASN A 122 -14.19 -21.25 -6.64
C ASN A 122 -14.33 -19.99 -5.78
N LEU A 123 -13.33 -19.11 -5.78
CA LEU A 123 -13.40 -17.83 -5.06
C LEU A 123 -14.51 -16.92 -5.64
N CYS A 124 -14.68 -16.89 -6.97
CA CYS A 124 -15.78 -16.18 -7.61
C CYS A 124 -17.15 -16.73 -7.17
N LEU A 125 -17.31 -18.06 -7.16
CA LEU A 125 -18.56 -18.72 -6.74
C LEU A 125 -18.91 -18.42 -5.28
N GLU A 126 -17.93 -18.51 -4.37
CA GLU A 126 -18.13 -18.20 -2.95
C GLU A 126 -18.57 -16.76 -2.71
N ARG A 127 -18.09 -15.83 -3.54
CA ARG A 127 -18.44 -14.41 -3.49
C ARG A 127 -19.72 -14.06 -4.25
N GLY A 128 -20.31 -15.02 -4.96
CA GLY A 128 -21.43 -14.76 -5.87
C GLY A 128 -21.08 -13.82 -7.02
N ASP A 129 -19.84 -13.84 -7.51
CA ASP A 129 -19.39 -12.99 -8.61
C ASP A 129 -20.00 -13.47 -9.93
N GLU A 130 -20.87 -12.63 -10.52
CA GLU A 130 -21.59 -12.91 -11.78
C GLU A 130 -20.66 -13.14 -12.99
N ARG A 131 -19.36 -12.83 -12.87
CA ARG A 131 -18.39 -12.94 -13.95
C ARG A 131 -17.70 -14.30 -14.00
N VAL A 132 -18.01 -15.23 -13.09
CA VAL A 132 -17.35 -16.55 -13.03
C VAL A 132 -17.39 -17.30 -14.36
N ASP A 133 -18.53 -17.27 -15.06
CA ASP A 133 -18.70 -17.96 -16.33
C ASP A 133 -17.81 -17.41 -17.44
N ARG A 134 -17.38 -16.13 -17.32
CA ARG A 134 -16.53 -15.47 -18.32
C ARG A 134 -15.11 -15.99 -18.34
N ILE A 135 -14.67 -16.65 -17.26
CA ILE A 135 -13.38 -17.35 -17.19
C ILE A 135 -13.37 -18.55 -18.14
N TYR A 136 -14.56 -19.11 -18.43
CA TYR A 136 -14.75 -20.32 -19.23
C TYR A 136 -15.42 -20.07 -20.59
N ALA A 137 -15.57 -18.81 -21.00
CA ALA A 137 -16.08 -18.47 -22.31
C ALA A 137 -15.14 -18.95 -23.43
N ASP A 138 -15.65 -19.11 -24.66
CA ASP A 138 -14.84 -19.50 -25.83
C ASP A 138 -13.62 -18.59 -26.04
N VAL A 139 -13.77 -17.31 -25.67
CA VAL A 139 -12.65 -16.37 -25.49
C VAL A 139 -12.67 -15.91 -24.02
N PRO A 140 -11.80 -16.46 -23.15
CA PRO A 140 -11.78 -16.12 -21.74
C PRO A 140 -11.52 -14.63 -21.48
N GLU A 141 -12.28 -14.03 -20.57
CA GLU A 141 -12.06 -12.65 -20.12
C GLU A 141 -11.13 -12.58 -18.90
N VAL A 142 -10.47 -11.43 -18.72
CA VAL A 142 -9.71 -11.15 -17.50
C VAL A 142 -10.68 -10.79 -16.38
N VAL A 143 -10.75 -11.64 -15.37
CA VAL A 143 -11.49 -11.38 -14.13
C VAL A 143 -10.51 -10.98 -13.03
N ALA A 144 -10.79 -9.85 -12.38
CA ALA A 144 -10.03 -9.37 -11.23
C ALA A 144 -10.97 -9.21 -10.03
N ILE A 145 -10.48 -9.63 -8.86
CA ILE A 145 -11.16 -9.51 -7.57
C ILE A 145 -10.32 -8.57 -6.71
N ALA A 146 -10.95 -7.49 -6.23
CA ALA A 146 -10.37 -6.67 -5.17
C ALA A 146 -10.79 -7.25 -3.81
N GLN A 147 -9.87 -7.25 -2.86
CA GLN A 147 -10.11 -7.69 -1.49
C GLN A 147 -9.68 -6.58 -0.54
N GLU A 148 -10.55 -6.23 0.39
CA GLU A 148 -10.24 -5.30 1.48
C GLU A 148 -9.70 -6.05 2.70
N GLY A 149 -9.10 -5.33 3.65
CA GLY A 149 -8.46 -5.94 4.82
C GLY A 149 -9.40 -6.82 5.65
N ASP A 150 -10.68 -6.47 5.70
CA ASP A 150 -11.70 -7.25 6.42
C ASP A 150 -12.04 -8.58 5.72
N ASP A 151 -11.82 -8.68 4.39
CA ASP A 151 -11.99 -9.91 3.61
C ASP A 151 -10.84 -10.91 3.81
N LEU A 152 -9.73 -10.48 4.41
CA LEU A 152 -8.50 -11.27 4.47
C LEU A 152 -8.39 -12.15 5.71
N LYS A 153 -9.32 -12.03 6.65
CA LYS A 153 -9.40 -12.92 7.82
C LYS A 153 -10.15 -14.18 7.39
N GLY A 154 -9.52 -15.35 7.55
CA GLY A 154 -10.24 -16.61 7.39
C GLY A 154 -11.44 -16.67 8.34
N GLU A 155 -12.51 -17.34 7.91
CA GLU A 155 -13.72 -17.57 8.73
C GLU A 155 -13.31 -18.05 10.13
N LEU A 156 -13.73 -17.29 11.15
CA LEU A 156 -13.65 -17.64 12.57
C LEU A 156 -15.00 -18.18 13.03
#